data_AF-A0A9X8D4T0-F1
#
_entry.id   AF-A0A9X8D4T0-F1
#
_cell.length_a   1.000
_cell.length_b   1.000
_cell.length_c   1.000
_cell.angle_alpha   90.00
_cell.angle_beta   90.00
_cell.angle_gamma   90.00
#
_symmetry.space_group_name_H-M   'P 1'
#
loop_
_entity.id
_entity.type
_entity.pdbx_description
1 polymer ?
#
loop_
_entity_poly.entity_id
_entity_poly.type
_entity_poly.pdbx_seq_one_letter_code
_entity_poly.pdbx_strand_id
1 'polypeptide(L)' 'MPNKRIALTLNTTLETVKWNLKNIFAKLGVPSRYDAMMVARKRGLID' A
#
# COMPACT_ATOMS: atom_id res chain seq x y z
N MET A 1 -0.04 -4.98 7.09
CA MET A 1 1.34 -5.54 7.00
C MET A 1 2.38 -4.41 7.10
N PRO A 2 3.47 -4.53 7.89
CA PRO A 2 4.56 -3.54 7.95
C PRO A 2 5.42 -3.50 6.68
N ASN A 3 6.01 -2.34 6.33
CA ASN A 3 6.81 -2.20 5.09
C ASN A 3 7.99 -3.16 5.02
N LYS A 4 8.67 -3.42 6.15
CA LYS A 4 9.75 -4.40 6.22
C LYS A 4 9.29 -5.79 5.79
N ARG A 5 8.09 -6.20 6.23
CA ARG A 5 7.52 -7.50 5.85
C ARG A 5 7.12 -7.54 4.38
N ILE A 6 6.54 -6.46 3.85
CA ILE A 6 6.22 -6.34 2.42
C ILE A 6 7.49 -6.48 1.57
N ALA A 7 8.56 -5.78 1.97
CA ALA A 7 9.85 -5.80 1.28
C ALA A 7 10.43 -7.22 1.22
N LEU A 8 10.43 -7.94 2.35
CA LEU A 8 10.87 -9.33 2.42
C LEU A 8 10.00 -10.28 1.60
N THR A 9 8.68 -10.18 1.70
CA THR A 9 7.75 -11.05 0.96
C THR A 9 7.86 -10.86 -0.55
N LEU A 10 8.09 -9.62 -1.02
CA LEU A 10 8.17 -9.30 -2.44
C LEU A 10 9.61 -9.29 -2.98
N ASN A 11 10.60 -9.71 -2.18
CA ASN A 11 12.03 -9.66 -2.51
C ASN A 11 12.48 -8.30 -3.11
N THR A 12 12.08 -7.21 -2.45
CA THR A 12 12.36 -5.82 -2.85
C THR A 12 12.92 -5.00 -1.68
N THR A 13 13.41 -3.79 -1.94
CA THR A 13 13.91 -2.89 -0.90
C THR A 13 12.79 -2.17 -0.14
N LEU A 14 13.08 -1.75 1.09
CA LEU A 14 12.18 -0.93 1.92
C LEU A 14 11.82 0.40 1.25
N GLU A 15 12.77 1.00 0.54
CA GLU A 15 12.59 2.27 -0.18
C GLU A 15 11.61 2.12 -1.33
N THR A 16 11.74 1.04 -2.12
CA THR A 16 10.79 0.72 -3.19
C THR A 16 9.38 0.54 -2.64
N VAL A 17 9.21 -0.11 -1.49
CA VAL A 17 7.88 -0.23 -0.85
C VAL A 17 7.33 1.14 -0.44
N LYS A 18 8.14 2.00 0.18
CA LYS A 18 7.71 3.37 0.55
C LYS A 18 7.29 4.17 -0.68
N TRP A 19 8.06 4.08 -1.76
CA TRP A 19 7.78 4.77 -3.01
C TRP A 19 6.46 4.28 -3.64
N ASN A 20 6.25 2.96 -3.68
CA ASN A 20 5.00 2.39 -4.20
C ASN A 20 3.79 2.81 -3.36
N LEU A 21 3.89 2.79 -2.02
CA LEU A 21 2.80 3.24 -1.16
C LEU A 21 2.44 4.72 -1.38
N LYS A 22 3.45 5.61 -1.50
CA LYS A 22 3.22 7.03 -1.82
C LYS A 22 2.45 7.18 -3.14
N ASN A 23 2.84 6.42 -4.17
CA ASN A 23 2.16 6.47 -5.47
C ASN A 23 0.74 5.90 -5.41
N ILE A 24 0.52 4.81 -4.68
CA ILE A 24 -0.82 4.24 -4.49
C ILE A 24 -1.73 5.27 -3.82
N PHE A 25 -1.25 5.93 -2.75
CA PHE A 25 -2.04 6.94 -2.03
C PHE A 25 -2.37 8.13 -2.92
N ALA A 26 -1.39 8.62 -3.70
CA ALA A 26 -1.61 9.69 -4.67
C ALA A 26 -2.63 9.31 -5.75
N LYS A 27 -2.53 8.10 -6.32
CA LYS A 27 -3.45 7.61 -7.36
C LYS A 27 -4.87 7.38 -6.84
N LEU A 28 -5.01 6.98 -5.57
CA LEU A 28 -6.31 6.79 -4.93
C LEU A 28 -6.88 8.09 -4.35
N GLY A 29 -6.09 9.16 -4.26
CA GLY A 29 -6.49 10.43 -3.67
C GLY A 29 -6.71 10.35 -2.15
N VAL A 30 -5.96 9.51 -1.45
CA VAL A 30 -6.14 9.25 -0.01
C VAL A 30 -4.91 9.62 0.81
N PRO A 31 -5.06 10.06 2.06
CA PRO A 31 -3.93 10.53 2.86
C PRO A 31 -3.20 9.42 3.62
N SER A 32 -3.82 8.25 3.81
CA SER A 32 -3.25 7.21 4.67
C SER A 32 -3.38 5.80 4.11
N ARG A 33 -2.63 4.87 4.71
CA ARG A 33 -2.76 3.43 4.47
C ARG A 33 -4.16 2.94 4.79
N TYR A 34 -4.77 3.43 5.88
CA TYR A 34 -6.08 2.95 6.32
C TYR A 34 -7.15 3.29 5.28
N ASP A 35 -7.12 4.54 4.78
CA ASP A 35 -8.02 4.99 3.71
C ASP A 35 -7.84 4.17 2.43
N ALA A 36 -6.59 3.87 2.05
CA ALA A 36 -6.31 3.01 0.91
C ALA A 36 -6.90 1.59 1.08
N MET A 37 -6.85 1.02 2.29
CA MET A 37 -7.49 -0.28 2.57
C MET A 37 -9.02 -0.20 2.50
N MET A 38 -9.62 0.87 3.01
CA MET A 38 -11.07 1.08 2.92
C MET A 38 -11.52 1.19 1.46
N VAL A 39 -10.78 1.93 0.62
CA VAL A 39 -11.03 2.01 -0.82
C VAL A 39 -10.89 0.65 -1.49
N ALA A 40 -9.86 -0.13 -1.14
CA ALA A 40 -9.67 -1.47 -1.70
C ALA A 40 -10.82 -2.43 -1.33
N ARG A 41 -11.30 -2.39 -0.07
CA ARG A 41 -12.49 -3.16 0.36
C ARG A 41 -13.77 -2.72 -0.33
N LYS A 42 -14.03 -1.40 -0.39
CA LYS A 42 -15.20 -0.86 -1.08
C LYS A 42 -15.24 -1.26 -2.56
N ARG A 43 -14.08 -1.48 -3.16
CA ARG A 43 -13.93 -1.93 -4.56
C ARG A 43 -13.88 -3.46 -4.71
N GLY A 44 -13.97 -4.24 -3.62
CA GLY A 44 -13.91 -5.70 -3.67
C GLY A 44 -12.55 -6.27 -4.09
N LEU A 45 -11.45 -5.52 -3.89
CA LEU A 45 -10.10 -5.97 -4.24
C LEU A 45 -9.46 -6.85 -3.15
N ILE A 46 -9.96 -6.73 -1.91
CA ILE A 46 -9.52 -7.46 -0.72
C ILE A 46 -10.72 -7.67 0.20
N ASP A 47 -10.69 -8.77 0.96
CA ASP A 47 -11.61 -9.07 2.07
C ASP A 47 -11.07 -8.53 3.42
#